data_AF-A0A3S0ZG34-F1
#
_entry.id   AF-A0A3S0ZG34-F1
#
_cell.length_a   1.000
_cell.length_b   1.000
_cell.length_c   1.000
_cell.angle_alpha   90.00
_cell.angle_beta   90.00
_cell.angle_gamma   90.00
#
_symmetry.space_group_name_H-M   'P 1'
#
loop_
_entity.id
_entity.type
_entity.pdbx_description
1 polymer ?
#
loop_
_entity_poly.entity_id
_entity_poly.type
_entity_poly.pdbx_seq_one_letter_code
_entity_poly.pdbx_strand_id
1 'polypeptide(L)'
;GQSTIEVEISKNVKEGLPPPFNAFGSGECVDTRAESFENPLKRFPNYSKELCEAECFVDFVVQECGGCRHFFHPGNESICPIEHLVDCFREAEVKYYGSKSGNHDNQSESPGPGGDDDDDDVPAAARCQCLMPCRQEFYSASVSSAPFRATSYFKQIQQDANKPVVTNIAYVHFFYSDPVVTTMKQVAIYSTEGLLG
;
A
#
# COMPACT_ATOMS: atom_id res chain seq x y z
N GLY A 1 7.94 22.59 -18.83
CA GLY A 1 8.66 22.02 -19.99
C GLY A 1 7.90 20.82 -20.50
N GLN A 2 7.88 20.57 -21.81
CA GLN A 2 7.11 19.46 -22.37
C GLN A 2 7.98 18.19 -22.39
N SER A 3 7.46 17.08 -21.86
CA SER A 3 8.23 15.84 -21.69
C SER A 3 7.48 14.63 -22.21
N THR A 4 8.22 13.71 -22.80
CA THR A 4 7.83 12.33 -23.04
C THR A 4 8.42 11.48 -21.93
N ILE A 5 7.59 10.64 -21.30
CA ILE A 5 7.93 9.72 -20.22
C ILE A 5 7.58 8.33 -20.72
N GLU A 6 8.58 7.46 -20.77
CA GLU A 6 8.44 6.07 -21.14
C GLU A 6 8.59 5.24 -19.86
N VAL A 7 7.55 4.47 -19.53
CA VAL A 7 7.49 3.62 -18.34
C VAL A 7 7.47 2.17 -18.80
N GLU A 8 8.61 1.52 -18.69
CA GLU A 8 8.74 0.09 -18.90
C GLU A 8 8.25 -0.65 -17.66
N ILE A 9 7.32 -1.59 -17.84
CA ILE A 9 6.71 -2.39 -16.77
C ILE A 9 7.15 -3.84 -16.92
N SER A 10 7.54 -4.47 -15.81
CA SER A 10 7.75 -5.92 -15.71
C SER A 10 6.85 -6.50 -14.62
N LYS A 11 6.07 -7.53 -14.95
CA LYS A 11 5.20 -8.23 -14.00
C LYS A 11 5.96 -9.37 -13.33
N ASN A 12 5.94 -9.39 -12.00
CA ASN A 12 6.52 -10.44 -11.18
C ASN A 12 5.47 -11.05 -10.26
N VAL A 13 5.56 -12.36 -10.04
CA VAL A 13 4.70 -13.12 -9.14
C VAL A 13 5.57 -13.86 -8.14
N LYS A 14 5.27 -13.71 -6.86
CA LYS A 14 5.86 -14.48 -5.77
C LYS A 14 4.80 -15.41 -5.18
N GLU A 15 5.11 -16.69 -5.08
CA GLU A 15 4.27 -17.70 -4.46
C GLU A 15 5.01 -18.29 -3.25
N GLY A 16 4.52 -17.98 -2.06
CA GLY A 16 4.92 -18.60 -0.81
C GLY A 16 4.09 -19.85 -0.52
N LEU A 17 4.60 -20.68 0.39
CA LEU A 17 3.88 -21.84 0.88
C LEU A 17 2.94 -21.42 2.02
N PRO A 18 1.69 -21.90 2.07
CA PRO A 18 0.79 -21.64 3.19
C PRO A 18 1.25 -22.33 4.48
N PRO A 19 0.68 -21.96 5.64
CA PRO A 19 0.91 -22.66 6.91
C PRO A 19 0.75 -24.19 6.76
N PRO A 20 1.61 -24.99 7.41
CA PRO A 20 2.55 -24.64 8.48
C PRO A 20 3.93 -24.15 8.00
N PHE A 21 4.12 -23.89 6.70
CA PHE A 21 5.38 -23.38 6.19
C PHE A 21 5.51 -21.87 6.40
N ASN A 22 6.75 -21.41 6.59
CA ASN A 22 7.06 -19.98 6.55
C ASN A 22 7.11 -19.51 5.10
N ALA A 23 6.38 -18.44 4.81
CA ALA A 23 6.44 -17.70 3.57
C ALA A 23 7.42 -16.51 3.68
N PHE A 24 8.06 -16.19 2.56
CA PHE A 24 8.85 -14.96 2.37
C PHE A 24 9.93 -14.66 3.43
N GLY A 25 10.50 -15.68 4.07
CA GLY A 25 11.69 -15.57 4.92
C GLY A 25 11.45 -15.78 6.41
N SER A 26 10.29 -15.39 6.95
CA SER A 26 10.03 -15.57 8.40
C SER A 26 8.57 -15.46 8.84
N GLY A 27 7.60 -15.26 7.95
CA GLY A 27 6.21 -15.03 8.32
C GLY A 27 5.25 -16.04 7.73
N GLU A 28 4.06 -16.14 8.30
CA GLU A 28 2.95 -16.86 7.67
C GLU A 28 2.36 -16.02 6.53
N CYS A 29 1.68 -16.70 5.60
CA CYS A 29 0.89 -16.06 4.57
C CYS A 29 -0.54 -16.59 4.58
N VAL A 30 -1.47 -15.82 4.04
CA VAL A 30 -2.87 -16.23 3.87
C VAL A 30 -3.12 -16.71 2.43
N ASP A 31 -3.66 -17.91 2.28
CA ASP A 31 -4.02 -18.43 0.96
C ASP A 31 -5.38 -17.86 0.53
N THR A 32 -5.36 -16.74 -0.16
CA THR A 32 -6.56 -16.05 -0.67
C THR A 32 -7.25 -16.79 -1.83
N ARG A 33 -6.69 -17.91 -2.30
CA ARG A 33 -7.25 -18.75 -3.37
C ARG A 33 -7.85 -20.05 -2.85
N ALA A 34 -7.67 -20.37 -1.57
CA ALA A 34 -8.29 -21.52 -0.98
C ALA A 34 -9.82 -21.40 -1.07
N GLU A 35 -10.53 -22.50 -1.37
CA GLU A 35 -11.99 -22.51 -1.43
C GLU A 35 -12.64 -22.13 -0.08
N SER A 36 -11.92 -22.36 1.02
CA SER A 36 -12.32 -22.00 2.38
C SER A 36 -11.96 -20.56 2.77
N PHE A 37 -11.33 -19.78 1.89
CA PHE A 37 -10.95 -18.41 2.20
C PHE A 37 -12.17 -17.49 2.20
N GLU A 38 -12.47 -16.92 3.36
CA GLU A 38 -13.42 -15.84 3.51
C GLU A 38 -12.67 -14.52 3.66
N ASN A 39 -12.97 -13.55 2.79
CA ASN A 39 -12.33 -12.24 2.86
C ASN A 39 -12.77 -11.52 4.15
N PRO A 40 -11.86 -11.22 5.10
CA PRO A 40 -12.23 -10.56 6.35
C PRO A 40 -12.55 -9.07 6.17
N LEU A 41 -12.26 -8.50 5.00
CA LEU A 41 -12.40 -7.08 4.74
C LEU A 41 -13.85 -6.67 4.52
N LYS A 42 -14.33 -5.70 5.29
CA LYS A 42 -15.68 -5.13 5.20
C LYS A 42 -15.84 -4.20 3.99
N ARG A 43 -14.80 -3.43 3.66
CA ARG A 43 -14.87 -2.30 2.71
C ARG A 43 -14.22 -2.59 1.37
N PHE A 44 -13.44 -3.66 1.29
CA PHE A 44 -12.69 -4.02 0.10
C PHE A 44 -13.07 -5.42 -0.40
N PRO A 45 -13.42 -5.58 -1.69
CA PRO A 45 -13.88 -6.86 -2.21
C PRO A 45 -12.79 -7.92 -2.32
N ASN A 46 -11.53 -7.50 -2.43
CA ASN A 46 -10.37 -8.39 -2.55
C ASN A 46 -9.41 -8.17 -1.40
N TYR A 47 -8.81 -9.25 -0.90
CA TYR A 47 -7.79 -9.18 0.13
C TYR A 47 -6.41 -8.85 -0.45
N SER A 48 -5.74 -7.86 0.14
CA SER A 48 -4.30 -7.66 0.09
C SER A 48 -3.83 -7.16 1.46
N LYS A 49 -2.53 -7.22 1.75
CA LYS A 49 -2.01 -6.68 3.02
C LYS A 49 -2.30 -5.18 3.12
N GLU A 50 -2.08 -4.45 2.04
CA GLU A 50 -2.28 -2.99 1.97
C GLU A 50 -3.75 -2.62 2.19
N LEU A 51 -4.69 -3.39 1.61
CA LEU A 51 -6.11 -3.16 1.81
C LEU A 51 -6.57 -3.54 3.22
N CYS A 52 -5.96 -4.55 3.82
CA CYS A 52 -6.18 -4.90 5.22
C CYS A 52 -5.67 -3.80 6.17
N GLU A 53 -4.47 -3.26 5.93
CA GLU A 53 -3.91 -2.14 6.70
C GLU A 53 -4.75 -0.88 6.53
N ALA A 54 -5.19 -0.59 5.30
CA ALA A 54 -6.10 0.51 5.02
C ALA A 54 -7.43 0.34 5.75
N GLU A 55 -8.01 -0.86 5.74
CA GLU A 55 -9.25 -1.13 6.48
C GLU A 55 -9.09 -0.90 7.99
N CYS A 56 -7.98 -1.35 8.56
CA CYS A 56 -7.68 -1.14 9.98
C CYS A 56 -7.55 0.35 10.31
N PHE A 57 -6.90 1.13 9.44
CA PHE A 57 -6.84 2.59 9.60
C PHE A 57 -8.23 3.23 9.51
N VAL A 58 -9.06 2.79 8.56
CA VAL A 58 -10.44 3.31 8.45
C VAL A 58 -11.27 2.95 9.68
N ASP A 59 -11.17 1.72 10.18
CA ASP A 59 -11.85 1.28 11.42
C ASP A 59 -11.39 2.13 12.61
N PHE A 60 -10.10 2.41 12.72
CA PHE A 60 -9.55 3.27 13.76
C PHE A 60 -10.08 4.72 13.67
N VAL A 61 -10.07 5.32 12.48
CA VAL A 61 -10.62 6.67 12.26
C VAL A 61 -12.10 6.73 12.58
N VAL A 62 -12.88 5.73 12.15
CA VAL A 62 -14.32 5.66 12.44
C VAL A 62 -14.56 5.56 13.95
N GLN A 63 -13.75 4.77 14.66
CA GLN A 63 -13.84 4.64 16.11
C GLN A 63 -13.48 5.97 16.82
N GLU A 64 -12.35 6.58 16.47
CA GLU A 64 -11.87 7.82 17.10
C GLU A 64 -12.77 9.03 16.77
N CYS A 65 -13.33 9.09 15.56
CA CYS A 65 -14.12 10.23 15.09
C CYS A 65 -15.62 10.12 15.33
N GLY A 66 -16.06 9.21 16.21
CA GLY A 66 -17.46 9.13 16.64
C GLY A 66 -18.39 8.46 15.63
N GLY A 67 -17.88 7.51 14.85
CA GLY A 67 -18.65 6.68 13.92
C GLY A 67 -18.76 7.24 12.50
N CYS A 68 -18.01 8.29 12.17
CA CYS A 68 -17.94 8.85 10.81
C CYS A 68 -16.57 8.61 10.18
N ARG A 69 -16.52 8.63 8.84
CA ARG A 69 -15.29 8.39 8.07
C ARG A 69 -14.84 9.62 7.28
N HIS A 70 -13.58 9.62 6.88
CA HIS A 70 -13.05 10.54 5.88
C HIS A 70 -13.72 10.29 4.52
N PHE A 71 -13.96 11.34 3.73
CA PHE A 71 -14.67 11.22 2.45
C PHE A 71 -13.91 10.39 1.39
N PHE A 72 -12.58 10.34 1.48
CA PHE A 72 -11.72 9.45 0.67
C PHE A 72 -11.67 7.99 1.16
N HIS A 73 -12.15 7.69 2.37
CA HIS A 73 -12.20 6.32 2.87
C HIS A 73 -13.45 5.62 2.32
N PRO A 74 -13.37 4.36 1.84
CA PRO A 74 -14.56 3.62 1.46
C PRO A 74 -15.44 3.31 2.68
N GLY A 75 -16.65 2.78 2.45
CA GLY A 75 -17.54 2.30 3.52
C GLY A 75 -18.92 2.95 3.55
N ASN A 76 -19.80 2.38 4.38
CA ASN A 76 -21.21 2.77 4.53
C ASN A 76 -21.44 3.72 5.72
N GLU A 77 -20.40 4.03 6.49
CA GLU A 77 -20.42 5.01 7.57
C GLU A 77 -20.71 6.41 7.04
N SER A 78 -21.25 7.27 7.90
CA SER A 78 -21.49 8.67 7.54
C SER A 78 -20.17 9.38 7.27
N ILE A 79 -20.18 10.33 6.34
CA ILE A 79 -19.02 11.20 6.11
C ILE A 79 -18.98 12.23 7.23
N CYS A 80 -17.81 12.43 7.85
CA CYS A 80 -17.68 13.44 8.89
C CYS A 80 -17.95 14.86 8.34
N PRO A 81 -18.59 15.76 9.13
CA PRO A 81 -18.65 17.18 8.79
C PRO A 81 -17.24 17.76 8.60
N ILE A 82 -17.07 18.69 7.66
CA ILE A 82 -15.75 19.22 7.29
C ILE A 82 -14.99 19.79 8.49
N GLU A 83 -15.67 20.53 9.37
CA GLU A 83 -15.07 21.13 10.57
C GLU A 83 -14.53 20.06 11.53
N HIS A 84 -15.29 18.99 11.78
CA HIS A 84 -14.86 17.86 12.62
C HIS A 84 -13.78 17.02 11.94
N LEU A 85 -13.85 16.90 10.62
CA LEU A 85 -12.95 16.06 9.86
C LEU A 85 -11.50 16.53 9.95
N VAL A 86 -11.25 17.84 9.83
CA VAL A 86 -9.88 18.37 9.83
C VAL A 86 -9.16 18.08 11.14
N ASP A 87 -9.82 18.33 12.26
CA ASP A 87 -9.20 18.15 13.58
C ASP A 87 -9.14 16.67 13.96
N CYS A 88 -10.25 15.95 13.85
CA CYS A 88 -10.29 14.56 14.27
C CYS A 88 -9.43 13.65 13.39
N PHE A 89 -9.48 13.80 12.06
CA PHE A 89 -8.71 12.94 11.16
C PHE A 89 -7.20 13.10 11.39
N ARG A 90 -6.73 14.34 11.53
CA ARG A 90 -5.31 14.62 11.79
C ARG A 90 -4.85 14.01 13.11
N GLU A 91 -5.65 14.15 14.17
CA GLU A 91 -5.35 13.54 15.47
C GLU A 91 -5.35 12.01 15.39
N ALA A 92 -6.34 11.41 14.71
CA ALA A 92 -6.41 9.97 14.52
C ALA A 92 -5.21 9.45 13.70
N GLU A 93 -4.79 10.16 12.65
CA GLU A 93 -3.61 9.81 11.86
C GLU A 93 -2.34 9.79 12.72
N VAL A 94 -2.14 10.84 13.54
CA VAL A 94 -1.02 10.94 14.47
C VAL A 94 -1.03 9.81 15.50
N LYS A 95 -2.18 9.49 16.09
CA LYS A 95 -2.32 8.38 17.06
C LYS A 95 -2.08 7.02 16.40
N TYR A 96 -2.54 6.84 15.15
CA TYR A 96 -2.47 5.56 14.47
C TYR A 96 -1.04 5.20 14.05
N TYR A 97 -0.37 6.11 13.35
CA TYR A 97 1.00 5.89 12.87
C TYR A 97 2.06 6.15 13.97
N GLY A 98 1.64 6.76 15.07
CA GLY A 98 2.52 7.31 16.09
C GLY A 98 3.16 8.60 15.60
N SER A 99 3.15 9.63 16.44
CA SER A 99 4.11 10.72 16.27
C SER A 99 5.50 10.12 16.43
N LYS A 100 6.25 9.98 15.33
CA LYS A 100 7.70 10.13 15.44
C LYS A 100 7.96 11.58 15.78
N SER A 101 7.72 11.96 17.04
CA SER A 101 8.30 13.14 17.65
C SER A 101 9.80 12.87 17.75
N GLY A 102 10.49 12.98 16.61
CA GLY A 102 11.89 13.35 16.58
C GLY A 102 11.97 14.77 17.11
N ASN A 103 11.82 14.91 18.42
CA ASN A 103 12.28 16.11 19.08
C ASN A 103 13.80 16.04 18.99
N HIS A 104 14.35 16.78 18.04
CA HIS A 104 15.78 16.99 17.89
C HIS A 104 16.29 17.97 18.97
N ASP A 105 15.74 17.89 20.19
CA ASP A 105 16.24 18.62 21.33
C ASP A 105 17.22 17.72 22.07
N ASN A 106 18.49 18.05 21.88
CA ASN A 106 19.57 17.63 22.75
C ASN A 106 19.21 18.02 24.20
N GLN A 107 18.77 17.05 25.00
CA GLN A 107 19.06 17.06 26.42
C GLN A 107 19.27 15.64 26.92
N SER A 108 20.55 15.37 27.13
CA SER A 108 21.10 14.24 27.85
C SER A 108 20.72 14.35 29.32
N GLU A 109 19.80 13.53 29.80
CA GLU A 109 19.75 13.14 31.21
C GLU A 109 19.51 11.63 31.34
N SER A 110 20.30 11.03 32.24
CA SER A 110 20.49 9.60 32.46
C SER A 110 19.22 8.85 32.90
N PRO A 111 19.12 7.53 32.64
CA PRO A 111 18.01 6.72 33.11
C PRO A 111 18.11 6.46 34.62
N GLY A 112 17.15 6.96 35.37
CA GLY A 112 16.86 6.49 36.72
C GLY A 112 16.15 5.12 36.67
N PRO A 113 16.36 4.22 37.65
CA PRO A 113 15.66 2.95 37.70
C PRO A 113 14.37 3.12 38.52
N GLY A 114 13.22 3.09 37.85
CA GLY A 114 11.93 2.93 38.52
C GLY A 114 10.76 3.48 37.73
N GLY A 115 9.74 2.65 37.51
CA GLY A 115 8.41 3.07 37.08
C GLY A 115 7.80 2.15 36.02
N ASP A 116 7.07 1.14 36.50
CA ASP A 116 5.85 0.54 35.96
C ASP A 116 5.73 0.32 34.44
N ASP A 117 5.65 -0.96 34.07
CA ASP A 117 5.36 -1.49 32.74
C ASP A 117 3.93 -1.11 32.30
N ASP A 118 3.71 0.15 31.92
CA ASP A 118 2.54 0.54 31.13
C ASP A 118 2.80 0.14 29.67
N ASP A 119 2.33 -1.05 29.29
CA ASP A 119 2.25 -1.61 27.92
C ASP A 119 1.39 -0.78 26.94
N ASP A 120 1.12 0.50 27.24
CA ASP A 120 0.15 1.34 26.54
C ASP A 120 0.72 2.14 25.35
N ASP A 121 2.03 2.11 25.12
CA ASP A 121 2.66 2.92 24.04
C ASP A 121 2.95 2.13 22.75
N VAL A 122 2.23 1.02 22.52
CA VAL A 122 2.27 0.33 21.21
C VAL A 122 1.33 1.05 20.24
N PRO A 123 1.83 1.63 19.12
CA PRO A 123 1.00 2.35 18.16
C PRO A 123 -0.18 1.50 17.67
N ALA A 124 -1.35 2.11 17.47
CA ALA A 124 -2.54 1.38 17.03
C ALA A 124 -2.30 0.62 15.71
N ALA A 125 -1.47 1.15 14.81
CA ALA A 125 -1.04 0.46 13.59
C ALA A 125 -0.36 -0.89 13.86
N ALA A 126 0.41 -1.02 14.95
CA ALA A 126 1.11 -2.28 15.28
C ALA A 126 0.17 -3.37 15.81
N ARG A 127 -1.06 -3.01 16.20
CA ARG A 127 -2.10 -3.97 16.61
C ARG A 127 -2.81 -4.60 15.40
N CYS A 128 -2.54 -4.12 14.19
CA CYS A 128 -3.13 -4.59 12.95
C CYS A 128 -2.53 -5.94 12.49
N GLN A 129 -3.34 -7.00 12.45
CA GLN A 129 -2.91 -8.35 12.07
C GLN A 129 -3.14 -8.62 10.58
N CYS A 130 -2.38 -7.95 9.70
CA CYS A 130 -2.50 -8.14 8.26
C CYS A 130 -1.37 -9.01 7.70
N LEU A 131 -1.70 -10.28 7.42
CA LEU A 131 -0.79 -11.22 6.77
C LEU A 131 -0.66 -10.92 5.28
N MET A 132 0.52 -11.20 4.72
CA MET A 132 0.67 -11.15 3.26
C MET A 132 -0.10 -12.30 2.60
N PRO A 133 -0.70 -12.12 1.42
CA PRO A 133 -1.22 -13.24 0.66
C PRO A 133 -0.08 -14.17 0.23
N CYS A 134 -0.34 -15.48 0.19
CA CYS A 134 0.65 -16.46 -0.26
C CYS A 134 1.03 -16.28 -1.72
N ARG A 135 0.14 -15.70 -2.53
CA ARG A 135 0.49 -15.24 -3.87
C ARG A 135 0.46 -13.72 -3.95
N GLN A 136 1.58 -13.13 -4.33
CA GLN A 136 1.75 -11.70 -4.52
C GLN A 136 2.06 -11.41 -5.99
N GLU A 137 1.41 -10.40 -6.53
CA GLU A 137 1.71 -9.88 -7.86
C GLU A 137 2.24 -8.45 -7.69
N PHE A 138 3.45 -8.18 -8.18
CA PHE A 138 4.06 -6.86 -8.09
C PHE A 138 4.67 -6.47 -9.44
N TYR A 139 4.68 -5.17 -9.70
CA TYR A 139 5.20 -4.60 -10.93
C TYR A 139 6.49 -3.85 -10.63
N SER A 140 7.55 -4.18 -11.36
CA SER A 140 8.75 -3.36 -11.39
C SER A 140 8.61 -2.38 -12.55
N ALA A 141 9.04 -1.13 -12.35
CA ALA A 141 8.99 -0.10 -13.38
C ALA A 141 10.36 0.53 -13.57
N SER A 142 10.74 0.73 -14.83
CA SER A 142 11.89 1.56 -15.22
C SER A 142 11.37 2.78 -15.96
N VAL A 143 11.82 3.96 -15.55
CA VAL A 143 11.33 5.23 -16.08
C VAL A 143 12.44 5.91 -16.85
N SER A 144 12.14 6.28 -18.10
CA SER A 144 13.00 7.15 -18.89
C SER A 144 12.22 8.36 -19.40
N SER A 145 12.93 9.44 -19.71
CA SER A 145 12.30 10.67 -20.17
C SER A 145 13.09 11.34 -21.28
N ALA A 146 12.38 12.04 -22.16
CA ALA A 146 12.93 12.82 -23.25
C ALA A 146 12.11 14.10 -23.46
N PRO A 147 12.66 15.14 -24.11
CA PRO A 147 11.86 16.29 -24.53
C PRO A 147 10.72 15.86 -25.47
N PHE A 148 9.52 16.34 -25.20
CA PHE A 148 8.36 16.03 -26.04
C PHE A 148 8.55 16.59 -27.45
N ARG A 149 8.38 15.73 -28.47
CA ARG A 149 8.45 16.13 -29.87
C ARG A 149 7.05 16.26 -30.44
N ALA A 150 6.57 17.49 -30.60
CA ALA A 150 5.27 17.77 -31.18
C ALA A 150 5.20 17.28 -32.64
N THR A 151 4.41 16.24 -32.89
CA THR A 151 4.11 15.73 -34.24
C THR A 151 3.23 16.72 -35.00
N SER A 152 3.17 16.60 -36.33
CA SER A 152 2.25 17.39 -37.17
C SER A 152 0.80 17.23 -36.72
N TYR A 153 0.40 16.00 -36.40
CA TYR A 153 -0.92 15.69 -35.84
C TYR A 153 -1.19 16.41 -34.52
N PHE A 154 -0.22 16.40 -33.60
CA PHE A 154 -0.36 17.11 -32.33
C PHE A 154 -0.49 18.62 -32.52
N LYS A 155 0.26 19.21 -33.46
CA LYS A 155 0.14 20.63 -33.81
C LYS A 155 -1.24 20.96 -34.40
N GLN A 156 -1.83 20.04 -35.16
CA GLN A 156 -3.18 20.21 -35.71
C GLN A 156 -4.24 20.20 -34.59
N ILE A 157 -4.16 19.25 -33.64
CA ILE A 157 -5.04 19.24 -32.46
C ILE A 157 -4.94 20.56 -31.68
N GLN A 158 -3.74 21.11 -31.53
CA GLN A 158 -3.55 22.40 -30.87
C GLN A 158 -4.24 23.55 -31.61
N GLN A 159 -4.14 23.58 -32.94
CA GLN A 159 -4.79 24.58 -33.78
C GLN A 159 -6.31 24.46 -33.71
N ASP A 160 -6.85 23.25 -33.83
CA ASP A 160 -8.29 22.98 -33.76
C ASP A 160 -8.89 23.34 -32.40
N ALA A 161 -8.11 23.16 -31.32
CA ALA A 161 -8.56 23.51 -29.98
C ALA A 161 -8.55 25.02 -29.67
N ASN A 162 -7.96 25.87 -30.54
CA ASN A 162 -7.76 27.30 -30.33
C ASN A 162 -7.19 27.66 -28.94
N LYS A 163 -6.31 26.81 -28.39
CA LYS A 163 -5.71 27.00 -27.06
C LYS A 163 -4.28 27.54 -27.19
N PRO A 164 -3.92 28.67 -26.56
CA PRO A 164 -2.54 29.12 -26.52
C PRO A 164 -1.67 28.10 -25.77
N VAL A 165 -0.47 27.83 -26.31
CA VAL A 165 0.50 26.86 -25.75
C VAL A 165 1.15 27.45 -24.49
N VAL A 166 0.39 27.45 -23.39
CA VAL A 166 0.92 27.70 -22.03
C VAL A 166 1.03 26.37 -21.25
N THR A 167 0.89 25.24 -21.94
CA THR A 167 0.62 23.94 -21.32
C THR A 167 1.90 23.13 -21.09
N ASN A 168 2.11 22.76 -19.82
CA ASN A 168 3.01 21.68 -19.42
C ASN A 168 2.42 20.34 -19.89
N ILE A 169 2.69 19.97 -21.13
CA ILE A 169 2.27 18.69 -21.70
C ILE A 169 3.25 17.61 -21.27
N ALA A 170 2.73 16.52 -20.70
CA ALA A 170 3.45 15.29 -20.47
C ALA A 170 2.80 14.18 -21.31
N TYR A 171 3.58 13.50 -22.14
CA TYR A 171 3.17 12.26 -22.79
C TYR A 171 3.73 11.10 -21.97
N VAL A 172 2.85 10.27 -21.41
CA VAL A 172 3.26 9.10 -20.61
C VAL A 172 2.85 7.85 -21.36
N HIS A 173 3.82 6.98 -21.66
CA HIS A 173 3.60 5.72 -22.34
C HIS A 173 4.05 4.57 -21.45
N PHE A 174 3.12 3.68 -21.14
CA PHE A 174 3.37 2.47 -20.38
C PHE A 174 3.47 1.29 -21.34
N PHE A 175 4.55 0.51 -21.25
CA PHE A 175 4.76 -0.65 -22.11
C PHE A 175 5.44 -1.79 -21.35
N TYR A 176 5.27 -3.02 -21.84
CA TYR A 176 6.04 -4.18 -21.39
C TYR A 176 7.19 -4.38 -22.36
N SER A 177 8.43 -4.41 -21.86
CA SER A 177 9.61 -4.73 -22.68
C SER A 177 9.58 -6.18 -23.16
N ASP A 178 9.22 -7.09 -22.25
CA ASP A 178 9.05 -8.51 -22.51
C ASP A 178 7.65 -8.97 -22.06
N PRO A 179 6.93 -9.80 -22.85
CA PRO A 179 5.62 -10.33 -22.47
C PRO A 179 5.71 -11.46 -21.43
N VAL A 180 6.84 -11.58 -20.73
CA VAL A 180 7.13 -12.68 -19.81
C VAL A 180 6.78 -12.25 -18.38
N VAL A 181 6.05 -13.12 -17.68
CA VAL A 181 5.78 -12.97 -16.25
C VAL A 181 6.79 -13.79 -15.46
N THR A 182 7.66 -13.13 -14.70
CA THR A 182 8.61 -13.81 -13.82
C THR A 182 7.86 -14.38 -12.62
N THR A 183 7.94 -15.69 -12.41
CA THR A 183 7.30 -16.35 -11.26
C THR A 183 8.36 -16.98 -10.36
N MET A 184 8.35 -16.60 -9.08
CA MET A 184 9.22 -17.14 -8.03
C MET A 184 8.35 -17.97 -7.09
N LYS A 185 8.59 -19.28 -7.00
CA LYS A 185 7.82 -20.18 -6.13
C LYS A 185 8.70 -20.75 -5.03
N GLN A 186 8.22 -20.70 -3.80
CA GLN A 186 8.80 -21.49 -2.71
C GLN A 186 8.38 -22.96 -2.88
N VAL A 187 9.34 -23.86 -2.68
CA VAL A 187 9.14 -25.32 -2.79
C VAL A 187 9.60 -25.95 -1.48
N ALA A 188 8.78 -26.83 -0.92
CA ALA A 188 9.13 -27.53 0.32
C ALA A 188 10.33 -28.46 0.07
N ILE A 189 11.34 -28.41 0.94
CA ILE A 189 12.58 -29.20 0.79
C ILE A 189 12.31 -30.70 0.97
N TYR A 190 11.37 -31.06 1.85
CA TYR A 190 10.97 -32.44 2.10
C TYR A 190 9.45 -32.56 1.96
N SER A 191 9.02 -33.52 1.14
CA SER A 191 7.64 -33.99 1.13
C SER A 191 7.51 -35.19 2.08
N THR A 192 6.29 -35.45 2.56
CA THR A 192 5.99 -36.66 3.34
C THR A 192 6.34 -37.94 2.59
N GLU A 193 6.25 -37.93 1.26
CA GLU A 193 6.69 -39.03 0.39
C GLU A 193 8.20 -39.28 0.48
N GLY A 194 9.02 -38.23 0.66
CA GLY A 194 10.48 -38.35 0.84
C GLY A 194 10.91 -38.75 2.24
N LEU A 195 10.05 -38.62 3.26
CA LEU A 195 10.34 -39.05 4.64
C LEU A 195 9.98 -40.51 4.93
N LEU A 196 9.15 -41.12 4.09
CA LEU A 196 8.67 -42.51 4.26
C LEU A 196 9.43 -43.52 3.39
N GLY A 197 10.46 -43.06 2.65
CA GLY A 197 11.31 -43.85 1.76
C GLY A 197 12.66 -44.22 2.36
#